data_AF-A0A6N2UZ76-F1
#
_entry.id   AF-A0A6N2UZ76-F1
#
_cell.length_a   1.000
_cell.length_b   1.000
_cell.length_c   1.000
_cell.angle_alpha   90.00
_cell.angle_beta   90.00
_cell.angle_gamma   90.00
#
_symmetry.space_group_name_H-M   'P 1'
#
loop_
_entity.id
_entity.type
_entity.pdbx_description
1 polymer ?
#
loop_
_entity_poly.entity_id
_entity_poly.type
_entity_poly.pdbx_seq_one_letter_code
_entity_poly.pdbx_strand_id
1 'polypeptide(L)'
;MDERKNKMTDQRYREILPMAYMTAAIEKGRQPRPVEVGLCARAIVDAEDENNLAYRVAMATKIHCTIVGVKRVSTKTGYDKYEITYRTFGKDEDETIPSPLIGDFRYGKVTEWLWAKKNDDGTDYWPGRRAVLYKHNDPPKEGDMSSAGYRCCVFAEALDK
;
A
#
# COMPACT_ATOMS: atom_id res chain seq x y z
N MET A 1 -4.53 25.32 14.12
CA MET A 1 -5.13 25.08 12.79
C MET A 1 -3.96 24.78 11.88
N ASP A 2 -3.71 23.50 11.61
CA ASP A 2 -2.47 23.04 11.00
C ASP A 2 -2.45 23.41 9.50
N GLU A 3 -1.54 24.31 9.11
CA GLU A 3 -1.37 24.77 7.71
C GLU A 3 -0.76 23.70 6.79
N ARG A 4 -0.52 22.49 7.30
CA ARG A 4 -0.06 21.32 6.54
C ARG A 4 -1.14 20.69 5.63
N LYS A 5 -2.13 21.47 5.19
CA LYS A 5 -2.83 21.08 3.96
C LYS A 5 -1.83 21.31 2.84
N ASN A 6 -1.40 20.22 2.22
CA ASN A 6 -0.55 20.13 1.03
C ASN A 6 -1.04 21.12 -0.05
N LYS A 7 -0.72 22.41 0.10
CA LYS A 7 -1.05 23.45 -0.85
C LYS A 7 -0.07 23.25 -1.99
N MET A 8 -0.56 22.64 -3.08
CA MET A 8 0.20 22.56 -4.32
C MET A 8 0.77 23.93 -4.64
N THR A 9 2.09 24.01 -4.68
CA THR A 9 2.80 25.22 -5.07
C THR A 9 2.88 25.25 -6.59
N ASP A 10 2.82 26.43 -7.19
CA ASP A 10 3.04 26.62 -8.62
C ASP A 10 4.36 26.01 -9.09
N GLN A 11 5.35 25.96 -8.19
CA GLN A 11 6.62 25.27 -8.42
C GLN A 11 6.44 23.76 -8.58
N ARG A 12 5.74 23.09 -7.66
CA ARG A 12 5.52 21.63 -7.75
C ARG A 12 4.77 21.26 -9.02
N TYR A 13 3.80 22.09 -9.41
CA TYR A 13 3.10 21.91 -10.68
C TYR A 13 4.03 21.95 -11.90
N ARG A 14 4.95 22.92 -11.96
CA ARG A 14 5.92 23.00 -13.07
C ARG A 14 6.83 21.78 -13.13
N GLU A 15 7.18 21.21 -11.98
CA GLU A 15 8.01 20.00 -11.89
C GLU A 15 7.28 18.75 -12.41
N ILE A 16 5.99 18.57 -12.08
CA ILE A 16 5.24 17.36 -12.43
C ILE A 16 4.56 17.43 -13.81
N LEU A 17 4.32 18.63 -14.35
CA LEU A 17 3.59 18.82 -15.62
C LEU A 17 4.19 18.03 -16.80
N PRO A 18 5.52 17.97 -17.01
CA PRO A 18 6.10 17.14 -18.05
C PRO A 18 5.78 15.65 -17.89
N MET A 19 5.87 15.12 -16.66
CA MET A 19 5.54 13.73 -16.36
C MET A 19 4.04 13.46 -16.55
N ALA A 20 3.19 14.36 -16.08
CA ALA A 20 1.75 14.28 -16.27
C ALA A 20 1.36 14.27 -17.76
N TYR A 21 2.01 15.10 -18.58
CA TYR A 21 1.82 15.12 -20.02
C TYR A 21 2.22 13.79 -20.66
N MET A 22 3.41 13.27 -20.32
CA MET A 22 3.88 11.98 -20.84
C MET A 22 2.95 10.84 -20.47
N THR A 23 2.54 10.73 -19.20
CA THR A 23 1.60 9.72 -18.73
C THR A 23 0.29 9.78 -19.51
N ALA A 24 -0.29 10.98 -19.66
CA ALA A 24 -1.53 11.15 -20.41
C ALA A 24 -1.36 10.79 -21.90
N ALA A 25 -0.23 11.15 -22.50
CA ALA A 25 0.07 10.83 -23.90
C ALA A 25 0.21 9.32 -24.12
N ILE A 26 0.90 8.62 -23.22
CA ILE A 26 1.08 7.16 -23.24
C ILE A 26 -0.27 6.45 -23.08
N GLU A 27 -1.06 6.83 -22.07
CA GLU A 27 -2.35 6.20 -21.78
C GLU A 27 -3.35 6.38 -22.94
N LYS A 28 -3.33 7.53 -23.62
CA LYS A 28 -4.26 7.84 -24.72
C LYS A 28 -3.73 7.48 -26.10
N GLY A 29 -2.44 7.19 -26.25
CA GLY A 29 -1.81 6.91 -27.54
C GLY A 29 -1.87 8.09 -28.54
N ARG A 30 -2.07 9.32 -28.06
CA ARG A 30 -2.19 10.54 -28.86
C ARG A 30 -1.73 11.76 -28.06
N GLN A 31 -1.67 12.91 -28.70
CA GLN A 31 -1.52 14.18 -28.00
C GLN A 31 -2.65 14.35 -26.96
N PRO A 32 -2.34 14.55 -25.66
CA PRO A 32 -3.33 14.64 -24.61
C PRO A 32 -3.99 16.03 -24.60
N ARG A 33 -5.26 16.07 -24.18
CA ARG A 33 -6.00 17.31 -23.93
C ARG A 33 -5.56 17.92 -22.60
N PRO A 34 -5.65 19.25 -22.41
CA PRO A 34 -5.23 19.90 -21.17
C PRO A 34 -5.85 19.30 -19.90
N VAL A 35 -7.13 18.89 -19.96
CA VAL A 35 -7.80 18.24 -18.83
C VAL A 35 -7.20 16.88 -18.47
N GLU A 36 -6.74 16.12 -19.47
CA GLU A 36 -6.12 14.80 -19.27
C GLU A 36 -4.77 14.96 -18.56
N VAL A 37 -3.99 15.96 -18.97
CA VAL A 37 -2.74 16.34 -18.30
C VAL A 37 -3.01 16.79 -16.86
N GLY A 38 -4.02 17.63 -16.64
CA GLY A 38 -4.39 18.11 -15.30
C GLY A 38 -4.80 16.99 -14.35
N LEU A 39 -5.53 15.99 -14.84
CA LEU A 39 -5.91 14.81 -14.04
C LEU A 39 -4.69 13.95 -13.66
N CYS A 40 -3.76 13.72 -14.60
CA CYS A 40 -2.51 13.03 -14.30
C CYS A 40 -1.65 13.81 -13.29
N ALA A 41 -1.57 15.14 -13.42
CA ALA A 41 -0.84 15.98 -12.46
C ALA A 41 -1.43 15.87 -11.05
N ARG A 42 -2.77 15.88 -10.94
CA ARG A 42 -3.44 15.67 -9.65
C ARG A 42 -3.13 14.28 -9.08
N ALA A 43 -3.18 13.25 -9.91
CA ALA A 43 -2.87 11.88 -9.47
C ALA A 43 -1.42 11.73 -8.98
N ILE A 44 -0.45 12.41 -9.60
CA ILE A 44 0.95 12.43 -9.15
C ILE A 44 1.05 13.06 -7.76
N VAL A 45 0.41 14.21 -7.54
CA VAL A 45 0.41 14.90 -6.24
C VAL A 45 -0.31 14.08 -5.19
N ASP A 46 -1.46 13.48 -5.53
CA ASP A 46 -2.18 12.58 -4.65
C ASP A 46 -1.29 11.39 -4.24
N ALA A 47 -0.39 10.92 -5.12
CA ALA A 47 0.57 9.86 -4.85
C ALA A 47 1.76 10.28 -3.97
N GLU A 48 1.99 11.59 -3.78
CA GLU A 48 3.04 12.13 -2.90
C GLU A 48 2.60 12.23 -1.44
N ASP A 49 1.29 12.11 -1.16
CA ASP A 49 0.78 12.06 0.21
C ASP A 49 1.33 10.81 0.91
N GLU A 50 1.88 10.98 2.12
CA GLU A 50 2.36 9.87 2.97
C GLU A 50 1.28 8.83 3.27
N ASN A 51 0.01 9.23 3.15
CA ASN A 51 -1.17 8.41 3.32
C ASN A 51 -1.66 7.78 2.00
N ASN A 52 -0.92 7.94 0.92
CA ASN A 52 -1.18 7.24 -0.33
C ASN A 52 -0.50 5.86 -0.31
N LEU A 53 -1.19 4.86 -0.86
CA LEU A 53 -0.62 3.51 -1.00
C LEU A 53 0.67 3.53 -1.83
N ALA A 54 0.72 4.33 -2.91
CA ALA A 54 1.88 4.44 -3.78
C ALA A 54 3.12 4.95 -3.02
N TYR A 55 2.96 6.01 -2.21
CA TYR A 55 4.02 6.51 -1.34
C TYR A 55 4.50 5.43 -0.37
N ARG A 56 3.57 4.77 0.32
CA ARG A 56 3.94 3.77 1.35
C ARG A 56 4.59 2.53 0.76
N VAL A 57 4.17 2.11 -0.43
CA VAL A 57 4.83 1.03 -1.18
C VAL A 57 6.24 1.47 -1.61
N ALA A 58 6.41 2.70 -2.08
CA ALA A 58 7.72 3.25 -2.46
C ALA A 58 8.69 3.34 -1.27
N MET A 59 8.18 3.68 -0.08
CA MET A 59 8.96 3.79 1.16
C MET A 59 9.05 2.48 1.96
N ALA A 60 8.38 1.42 1.52
CA ALA A 60 8.35 0.15 2.24
C ALA A 60 9.67 -0.61 2.15
N THR A 61 9.99 -1.32 3.23
CA THR A 61 10.99 -2.39 3.20
C THR A 61 10.40 -3.60 2.49
N LYS A 62 11.06 -4.06 1.43
CA LYS A 62 10.66 -5.25 0.67
C LYS A 62 11.15 -6.51 1.38
N ILE A 63 10.27 -7.48 1.56
CA ILE A 63 10.57 -8.79 2.15
C ILE A 63 10.24 -9.85 1.11
N HIS A 64 11.25 -10.61 0.68
CA HIS A 64 11.05 -11.74 -0.23
C HIS A 64 10.79 -13.01 0.60
N CYS A 65 9.62 -13.62 0.44
CA CYS A 65 9.17 -14.69 1.31
C CYS A 65 8.22 -15.67 0.63
N THR A 66 7.96 -16.79 1.29
CA THR A 66 6.78 -17.62 1.05
C THR A 66 5.72 -17.28 2.08
N ILE A 67 4.49 -17.00 1.66
CA ILE A 67 3.38 -16.77 2.58
C ILE A 67 2.89 -18.13 3.07
N VAL A 68 2.90 -18.33 4.38
CA VAL A 68 2.47 -19.57 5.04
C VAL A 68 0.98 -19.55 5.31
N GLY A 69 0.45 -18.41 5.74
CA GLY A 69 -0.96 -18.28 6.08
C GLY A 69 -1.40 -16.83 6.19
N VAL A 70 -2.70 -16.61 5.97
CA VAL A 70 -3.36 -15.31 6.15
C VAL A 70 -4.60 -15.55 6.99
N LYS A 71 -4.71 -14.87 8.13
CA LYS A 71 -5.84 -15.03 9.06
C LYS A 71 -6.48 -13.70 9.38
N ARG A 72 -7.80 -13.61 9.26
CA ARG A 72 -8.57 -12.47 9.76
C ARG A 72 -8.67 -12.55 11.29
N VAL A 73 -8.33 -11.47 11.98
CA VAL A 73 -8.32 -11.36 13.44
C VAL A 73 -9.05 -10.09 13.85
N SER A 74 -10.01 -10.22 14.77
CA SER A 74 -10.69 -9.07 15.37
C SER A 74 -9.83 -8.42 16.45
N THR A 75 -9.70 -7.10 16.40
CA THR A 75 -9.09 -6.34 17.50
C THR A 75 -10.13 -6.06 18.58
N LYS A 76 -9.66 -5.80 19.81
CA LYS A 76 -10.53 -5.50 20.98
C LYS A 76 -11.47 -4.31 20.77
N THR A 77 -11.16 -3.44 19.81
CA THR A 77 -11.93 -2.24 19.48
C THR A 77 -12.90 -2.44 18.32
N GLY A 78 -13.11 -3.68 17.85
CA GLY A 78 -14.06 -4.00 16.78
C GLY A 78 -13.55 -3.73 15.37
N TYR A 79 -12.26 -3.39 15.21
CA TYR A 79 -11.63 -3.20 13.90
C TYR A 79 -10.86 -4.45 13.51
N ASP A 80 -11.32 -5.18 12.50
CA ASP A 80 -10.62 -6.36 12.02
C ASP A 80 -9.33 -6.01 11.28
N LYS A 81 -8.38 -6.94 11.26
CA LYS A 81 -7.16 -6.91 10.44
C LYS A 81 -6.82 -8.32 9.96
N TYR A 82 -5.86 -8.42 9.05
CA TYR A 82 -5.24 -9.70 8.70
C TYR A 82 -3.89 -9.84 9.40
N GLU A 83 -3.59 -11.05 9.86
CA GLU A 83 -2.25 -11.47 10.28
C GLU A 83 -1.68 -12.37 9.19
N ILE A 84 -0.54 -11.94 8.65
CA ILE A 84 0.17 -12.62 7.56
C ILE A 84 1.35 -13.34 8.17
N THR A 85 1.32 -14.67 8.14
CA THR A 85 2.45 -15.51 8.52
C THR A 85 3.27 -15.83 7.27
N TYR A 86 4.57 -15.57 7.32
CA TYR A 86 5.47 -15.70 6.18
C TYR A 86 6.83 -16.24 6.60
N ARG A 87 7.52 -16.88 5.66
CA ARG A 87 8.90 -17.34 5.81
C ARG A 87 9.80 -16.59 4.86
N THR A 88 10.72 -15.79 5.39
CA THR A 88 11.70 -15.07 4.57
C THR A 88 12.60 -16.06 3.83
N PHE A 89 12.91 -15.80 2.57
CA PHE A 89 13.81 -16.68 1.81
C PHE A 89 15.18 -16.81 2.50
N GLY A 90 15.67 -18.05 2.62
CA GLY A 90 16.93 -18.35 3.31
C GLY A 90 16.84 -18.36 4.83
N LYS A 91 15.65 -18.24 5.43
CA LYS A 91 15.40 -18.45 6.85
C LYS A 91 14.48 -19.65 7.07
N ASP A 92 14.62 -20.28 8.23
CA ASP A 92 13.78 -21.42 8.64
C ASP A 92 12.62 -21.03 9.57
N GLU A 93 12.62 -19.80 10.07
CA GLU A 93 11.62 -19.30 11.02
C GLU A 93 10.46 -18.58 10.32
N ASP A 94 9.25 -18.85 10.81
CA ASP A 94 8.04 -18.15 10.40
C ASP A 94 7.87 -16.87 11.23
N GLU A 95 7.65 -15.76 10.53
CA GLU A 95 7.38 -14.46 11.11
C GLU A 95 5.92 -14.06 10.83
N THR A 96 5.35 -13.21 11.69
CA THR A 96 4.00 -12.68 11.49
C THR A 96 4.03 -11.16 11.40
N ILE A 97 3.35 -10.62 10.40
CA ILE A 97 3.16 -9.18 10.21
C ILE A 97 1.67 -8.87 10.04
N PRO A 98 1.13 -7.85 10.74
CA PRO A 98 -0.26 -7.46 10.55
C PRO A 98 -0.45 -6.63 9.28
N SER A 99 -1.65 -6.66 8.70
CA SER A 99 -2.10 -5.68 7.70
C SER A 99 -2.53 -4.38 8.38
N PRO A 100 -2.79 -3.30 7.60
CA PRO A 100 -3.66 -2.22 8.04
C PRO A 100 -5.04 -2.72 8.51
N LEU A 101 -5.79 -1.88 9.22
CA LEU A 101 -7.14 -2.22 9.67
C LEU A 101 -8.12 -2.26 8.49
N ILE A 102 -9.05 -3.21 8.49
CA ILE A 102 -10.13 -3.32 7.50
C ILE A 102 -11.10 -2.14 7.60
N GLY A 103 -11.30 -1.59 8.81
CA GLY A 103 -12.11 -0.40 9.02
C GLY A 103 -11.40 0.93 8.74
N ASP A 104 -10.13 0.90 8.30
CA ASP A 104 -9.39 2.12 7.95
C ASP A 104 -10.01 2.75 6.69
N PHE A 105 -10.44 4.01 6.77
CA PHE A 105 -11.09 4.68 5.64
C PHE A 105 -10.17 4.86 4.42
N ARG A 106 -8.84 4.84 4.62
CA ARG A 106 -7.83 5.03 3.57
C ARG A 106 -7.49 3.71 2.90
N TYR A 107 -7.33 2.65 3.69
CA TYR A 107 -6.74 1.39 3.22
C TYR A 107 -7.62 0.17 3.41
N GLY A 108 -8.72 0.26 4.14
CA GLY A 108 -9.55 -0.87 4.52
C GLY A 108 -10.03 -1.69 3.33
N LYS A 109 -10.52 -1.00 2.29
CA LYS A 109 -10.94 -1.63 1.02
C LYS A 109 -9.80 -2.34 0.31
N VAL A 110 -8.62 -1.72 0.24
CA VAL A 110 -7.44 -2.34 -0.40
C VAL A 110 -6.96 -3.53 0.41
N THR A 111 -6.96 -3.41 1.74
CA THR A 111 -6.58 -4.45 2.68
C THR A 111 -7.48 -5.66 2.53
N GLU A 112 -8.80 -5.45 2.51
CA GLU A 112 -9.77 -6.53 2.34
C GLU A 112 -9.65 -7.16 0.95
N TRP A 113 -9.59 -6.36 -0.11
CA TRP A 113 -9.39 -6.86 -1.48
C TRP A 113 -8.12 -7.70 -1.62
N LEU A 114 -7.00 -7.25 -1.04
CA LEU A 114 -5.71 -7.89 -1.16
C LEU A 114 -5.70 -9.22 -0.40
N TRP A 115 -6.06 -9.20 0.88
CA TRP A 115 -5.86 -10.35 1.79
C TRP A 115 -7.02 -11.33 1.81
N ALA A 116 -8.24 -10.91 1.42
CA ALA A 116 -9.38 -11.81 1.27
C ALA A 116 -9.43 -12.49 -0.12
N LYS A 117 -8.42 -12.26 -0.97
CA LYS A 117 -8.38 -12.80 -2.32
C LYS A 117 -8.47 -14.33 -2.31
N LYS A 118 -9.29 -14.86 -3.21
CA LYS A 118 -9.49 -16.30 -3.43
C LYS A 118 -9.01 -16.69 -4.83
N ASN A 119 -8.64 -17.95 -5.00
CA ASN A 119 -8.47 -18.57 -6.31
C ASN A 119 -9.86 -18.93 -6.91
N ASP A 120 -9.88 -19.33 -8.19
CA ASP A 120 -11.13 -19.70 -8.90
C ASP A 120 -11.82 -20.92 -8.28
N ASP A 121 -11.08 -21.78 -7.60
CA ASP A 121 -11.58 -22.96 -6.86
C ASP A 121 -12.09 -22.62 -5.43
N GLY A 122 -12.04 -21.35 -5.04
CA GLY A 122 -12.49 -20.85 -3.74
C GLY A 122 -11.48 -20.99 -2.59
N THR A 123 -10.27 -21.53 -2.83
CA THR A 123 -9.23 -21.59 -1.79
C THR A 123 -8.60 -20.22 -1.55
N ASP A 124 -7.94 -20.06 -0.40
CA ASP A 124 -7.16 -18.84 -0.11
C ASP A 124 -6.06 -18.65 -1.15
N TYR A 125 -5.94 -17.42 -1.67
CA TYR A 125 -5.00 -17.13 -2.74
C TYR A 125 -3.54 -17.19 -2.30
N TRP A 126 -3.23 -16.71 -1.09
CA TRP A 126 -1.85 -16.44 -0.67
C TRP A 126 -1.05 -17.63 -0.10
N PRO A 127 -1.63 -18.54 0.71
CA PRO A 127 -0.85 -19.61 1.33
C PRO A 127 -0.09 -20.45 0.30
N GLY A 128 1.20 -20.68 0.57
CA GLY A 128 2.13 -21.42 -0.29
C GLY A 128 2.80 -20.59 -1.39
N ARG A 129 2.35 -19.36 -1.68
CA ARG A 129 2.91 -18.54 -2.75
C ARG A 129 4.19 -17.82 -2.34
N ARG A 130 5.11 -17.71 -3.29
CA ARG A 130 6.25 -16.80 -3.23
C ARG A 130 5.76 -15.38 -3.48
N ALA A 131 6.20 -14.44 -2.65
CA ALA A 131 5.74 -13.07 -2.70
C ALA A 131 6.84 -12.08 -2.29
N VAL A 132 6.61 -10.83 -2.65
CA VAL A 132 7.25 -9.66 -2.04
C VAL A 132 6.24 -8.97 -1.14
N LEU A 133 6.51 -8.93 0.16
CA LEU A 133 5.74 -8.14 1.10
C LEU A 133 6.34 -6.75 1.23
N TYR A 134 5.48 -5.73 1.20
CA TYR A 134 5.86 -4.33 1.36
C TYR A 134 5.54 -3.92 2.79
N LYS A 135 6.57 -3.97 3.65
CA LYS A 135 6.48 -3.60 5.06
C LYS A 135 6.71 -2.10 5.24
N HIS A 136 5.73 -1.41 5.78
CA HIS A 136 5.84 -0.01 6.19
C HIS A 136 5.87 0.08 7.73
N ASN A 137 6.72 0.96 8.26
CA ASN A 137 6.70 1.30 9.68
C ASN A 137 5.95 2.61 9.82
N ASP A 138 4.74 2.56 10.36
CA ASP A 138 3.99 3.80 10.61
C ASP A 138 4.55 4.49 11.84
N PRO A 139 4.74 5.83 11.81
CA PRO A 139 5.12 6.55 13.01
C PRO A 139 4.08 6.30 14.12
N PRO A 140 4.51 6.22 15.40
CA PRO A 140 3.59 6.02 16.51
C PRO A 140 2.50 7.09 16.49
N LYS A 141 1.22 6.70 16.56
CA LYS A 141 0.13 7.66 16.73
C LYS A 141 0.08 8.14 18.17
N GLU A 142 -0.55 9.28 18.42
CA GLU A 142 -0.76 9.79 19.77
C GLU A 142 -1.58 8.78 20.59
N GLY A 143 -0.98 8.23 21.65
CA GLY A 143 -1.53 7.12 22.43
C GLY A 143 -0.97 5.72 22.09
N ASP A 144 -0.12 5.58 21.06
CA ASP A 144 0.61 4.32 20.82
C ASP A 144 1.73 4.15 21.84
N MET A 145 1.68 3.06 22.60
CA MET A 145 2.74 2.68 23.56
C MET A 145 4.02 2.14 22.88
N SER A 146 4.04 2.05 21.55
CA SER A 146 5.18 1.55 20.78
C SER A 146 6.07 2.72 20.34
N SER A 147 7.29 2.78 20.87
CA SER A 147 8.31 3.77 20.48
C SER A 147 8.86 3.58 19.06
N ALA A 148 8.60 2.42 18.43
CA ALA A 148 9.16 2.03 17.13
C ALA A 148 8.18 2.12 15.95
N GLY A 149 6.97 2.62 16.19
CA GLY A 149 5.91 2.65 15.18
C GLY A 149 5.22 1.30 14.94
N TYR A 150 4.03 1.33 14.32
CA TYR A 150 3.31 0.09 14.01
C TYR A 150 3.80 -0.50 12.69
N ARG A 151 4.34 -1.72 12.74
CA ARG A 151 4.83 -2.44 11.57
C ARG A 151 3.65 -3.09 10.88
N CYS A 152 3.34 -2.69 9.65
CA CYS A 152 2.29 -3.35 8.87
C CYS A 152 2.72 -3.67 7.45
N CYS A 153 2.12 -4.73 6.89
CA CYS A 153 2.25 -5.07 5.49
C CYS A 153 1.19 -4.32 4.70
N VAL A 154 1.60 -3.26 3.99
CA VAL A 154 0.67 -2.38 3.27
C VAL A 154 0.29 -2.92 1.89
N PHE A 155 1.14 -3.78 1.32
CA PHE A 155 0.91 -4.39 0.02
C PHE A 155 1.69 -5.70 -0.12
N ALA A 156 1.29 -6.52 -1.09
CA ALA A 156 1.97 -7.76 -1.44
C ALA A 156 1.87 -8.02 -2.94
N GLU A 157 2.95 -8.55 -3.51
CA GLU A 157 3.03 -8.94 -4.92
C GLU A 157 3.40 -10.42 -5.00
N ALA A 158 2.59 -11.22 -5.70
CA ALA A 158 2.92 -12.61 -5.95
C ALA A 158 4.02 -12.70 -7.01
N LEU A 159 5.05 -13.50 -6.74
CA LEU A 159 6.14 -13.78 -7.68
C LEU A 159 5.83 -14.96 -8.60
N ASP A 160 4.88 -15.80 -8.20
CA ASP A 160 4.40 -16.92 -8.99
C ASP A 160 3.33 -16.41 -9.96
N LYS A 161 3.62 -16.50 -11.27
CA LYS A 161 2.69 -16.15 -12.35
C LYS A 161 1.60 -17.20 -12.52
#